data_AF-A0A7J6Q186-F1
#
_entry.id   AF-A0A7J6Q186-F1
#
_cell.length_a   1.000
_cell.length_b   1.000
_cell.length_c   1.000
_cell.angle_alpha   90.00
_cell.angle_beta   90.00
_cell.angle_gamma   90.00
#
_symmetry.space_group_name_H-M   'P 1'
#
loop_
_entity.id
_entity.type
_entity.pdbx_description
1 polymer ?
#
loop_
_entity_poly.entity_id
_entity_poly.type
_entity_poly.pdbx_seq_one_letter_code
_entity_poly.pdbx_strand_id
1 'polypeptide(L)'
;NFIFSPLKPEDTESDRREYEEELGRFQDMQRKYTEGFRKHEEEAERLAHAAIAQLPADLYDEAIRSEPEGLPRELKLHVMYYNQFRQDLTELEQVKLQLFHNLMYIRYPHYEHKRRSPEKFWVPEN
;
A
#
# COMPACT_ATOMS: atom_id res chain seq x y z
N ASN A 1 -18.61 -0.57 25.58
CA ASN A 1 -17.15 -0.31 25.48
C ASN A 1 -16.88 0.36 24.15
N PHE A 2 -16.93 1.68 24.13
CA PHE A 2 -16.73 2.51 22.94
C PHE A 2 -15.24 2.86 22.83
N ILE A 3 -14.60 2.50 21.71
CA ILE A 3 -13.14 2.60 21.50
C ILE A 3 -12.81 3.85 20.67
N PHE A 4 -13.41 5.00 20.95
CA PHE A 4 -12.88 6.27 20.44
C PHE A 4 -13.08 7.33 21.51
N SER A 5 -11.99 7.64 22.22
CA SER A 5 -11.93 8.84 23.05
C SER A 5 -12.04 10.06 22.14
N PRO A 6 -12.80 11.10 22.54
CA PRO A 6 -12.91 12.33 21.78
C PRO A 6 -11.51 12.92 21.54
N LEU A 7 -11.21 13.27 20.30
CA LEU A 7 -9.91 13.85 19.90
C LEU A 7 -9.80 15.30 20.41
N LYS A 8 -10.93 15.94 20.71
CA LYS A 8 -11.00 17.27 21.34
C LYS A 8 -12.06 17.30 22.45
N PRO A 9 -11.89 18.14 23.49
CA PRO A 9 -12.88 18.29 24.55
C PRO A 9 -14.26 18.76 24.07
N GLU A 10 -14.37 19.26 22.83
CA GLU A 10 -15.60 19.76 22.21
C GLU A 10 -16.43 18.69 21.48
N ASP A 11 -15.90 17.48 21.26
CA ASP A 11 -16.57 16.47 20.42
C ASP A 11 -17.86 15.97 21.09
N THR A 12 -18.97 16.14 20.37
CA THR A 12 -20.33 15.80 20.81
C THR A 12 -20.63 14.33 20.55
N GLU A 13 -21.66 13.76 21.19
CA GLU A 13 -22.11 12.38 20.89
C GLU A 13 -22.52 12.18 19.41
N SER A 14 -22.97 13.24 18.74
CA SER A 14 -23.28 13.22 17.31
C SER A 14 -22.03 12.95 16.46
N ASP A 15 -20.94 13.66 16.74
CA ASP A 15 -19.67 13.53 16.02
C ASP A 15 -19.11 12.11 16.17
N ARG A 16 -19.25 11.51 17.36
CA ARG A 16 -18.83 10.13 17.62
C ARG A 16 -19.58 9.12 16.76
N ARG A 17 -20.89 9.28 16.58
CA ARG A 17 -21.68 8.40 15.70
C ARG A 17 -21.25 8.52 14.25
N GLU A 18 -20.99 9.74 13.79
CA GLU A 18 -20.50 9.98 12.43
C GLU A 18 -19.13 9.29 12.20
N TYR A 19 -18.22 9.37 13.15
CA TYR A 19 -16.93 8.66 13.07
C TYR A 19 -17.09 7.13 13.03
N GLU A 20 -18.03 6.57 13.81
CA GLU A 20 -18.31 5.13 13.79
C GLU A 20 -18.85 4.68 12.43
N GLU A 21 -19.74 5.48 11.83
CA GLU A 21 -20.28 5.20 10.50
C GLU A 21 -19.18 5.27 9.42
N GLU A 22 -18.34 6.29 9.44
CA GLU A 22 -17.23 6.44 8.50
C GLU A 22 -16.18 5.33 8.65
N LEU A 23 -15.87 4.91 9.88
CA LEU A 23 -14.99 3.78 10.12
C LEU A 23 -15.58 2.48 9.56
N GLY A 24 -16.89 2.26 9.73
CA GLY A 24 -17.59 1.13 9.13
C GLY A 24 -17.46 1.12 7.61
N ARG A 25 -17.68 2.27 6.95
CA ARG A 25 -17.50 2.44 5.50
C ARG A 25 -16.07 2.13 5.06
N PHE A 26 -15.07 2.63 5.80
CA PHE A 26 -13.66 2.39 5.51
C PHE A 26 -13.30 0.90 5.63
N GLN A 27 -13.76 0.23 6.69
CA GLN A 27 -13.53 -1.21 6.89
C GLN A 27 -14.18 -2.03 5.77
N ASP A 28 -15.39 -1.68 5.34
CA ASP A 28 -16.07 -2.34 4.23
C ASP A 28 -15.35 -2.13 2.90
N MET A 29 -14.85 -0.91 2.66
CA MET A 29 -14.02 -0.62 1.50
C MET A 29 -12.75 -1.46 1.51
N GLN A 30 -12.02 -1.50 2.62
CA GLN A 30 -10.81 -2.33 2.75
C GLN A 30 -11.12 -3.80 2.50
N ARG A 31 -12.20 -4.33 3.06
CA ARG A 31 -12.63 -5.72 2.86
C ARG A 31 -12.84 -6.03 1.39
N LYS A 32 -13.57 -5.17 0.67
CA LYS A 32 -13.82 -5.33 -0.77
C LYS A 32 -12.53 -5.30 -1.60
N TYR A 33 -11.60 -4.39 -1.29
CA TYR A 33 -10.30 -4.34 -1.96
C TYR A 33 -9.50 -5.62 -1.71
N THR A 34 -9.41 -6.08 -0.46
CA THR A 34 -8.70 -7.29 -0.09
C THR A 34 -9.31 -8.53 -0.76
N GLU A 35 -10.64 -8.63 -0.80
CA GLU A 35 -11.33 -9.74 -1.50
C GLU A 35 -11.09 -9.71 -3.00
N GLY A 36 -11.11 -8.54 -3.64
CA GLY A 36 -10.79 -8.38 -5.05
C GLY A 36 -9.36 -8.82 -5.36
N PHE A 37 -8.40 -8.35 -4.55
CA PHE A 37 -7.01 -8.74 -4.67
C PHE A 37 -6.81 -10.25 -4.51
N ARG A 38 -7.44 -10.86 -3.50
CA ARG A 38 -7.37 -12.30 -3.27
C ARG A 38 -7.88 -13.11 -4.47
N LYS A 39 -9.01 -12.69 -5.06
CA LYS A 39 -9.54 -13.33 -6.28
C LYS A 39 -8.57 -13.21 -7.46
N HIS A 40 -7.88 -12.08 -7.59
CA HIS A 40 -6.86 -11.91 -8.62
C HIS A 40 -5.65 -12.82 -8.40
N GLU A 41 -5.19 -12.99 -7.16
CA GLU A 41 -4.13 -13.95 -6.83
C GLU A 41 -4.55 -15.39 -7.13
N GLU A 42 -5.75 -15.81 -6.69
CA GLU A 42 -6.30 -17.13 -6.96
C GLU A 42 -6.38 -17.42 -8.48
N GLU A 43 -6.78 -16.43 -9.27
CA GLU A 43 -6.84 -16.55 -10.73
C GLU A 43 -5.44 -16.65 -11.36
N ALA A 44 -4.49 -15.82 -10.91
CA ALA A 44 -3.12 -15.84 -11.39
C ALA A 44 -2.43 -17.17 -11.08
N GLU A 45 -2.62 -17.70 -9.87
CA GLU A 45 -2.14 -19.01 -9.46
C GLU A 45 -2.72 -20.12 -10.35
N ARG A 46 -4.04 -20.10 -10.59
CA ARG A 46 -4.70 -21.07 -11.48
C ARG A 46 -4.12 -21.03 -12.89
N LEU A 47 -3.94 -19.85 -13.46
CA LEU A 47 -3.35 -19.67 -14.78
C LEU A 47 -1.90 -20.15 -14.82
N ALA A 48 -1.11 -19.87 -13.79
CA ALA A 48 0.27 -20.35 -13.67
C ALA A 48 0.33 -21.87 -13.65
N HIS A 49 -0.50 -22.54 -12.83
CA HIS A 49 -0.56 -24.00 -12.80
C HIS A 49 -1.02 -24.60 -14.13
N ALA A 50 -1.99 -24.00 -14.80
CA ALA A 50 -2.45 -24.44 -16.12
C ALA A 50 -1.34 -24.31 -17.17
N ALA A 51 -0.57 -23.22 -17.13
CA ALA A 51 0.59 -23.01 -18.01
C ALA A 51 1.70 -24.04 -17.74
N ILE A 52 1.99 -24.31 -16.45
CA ILE A 52 2.99 -25.32 -16.06
C ILE A 52 2.59 -26.71 -16.56
N ALA A 53 1.31 -27.07 -16.46
CA ALA A 53 0.81 -28.37 -16.94
C ALA A 53 0.89 -28.54 -18.46
N GLN A 54 0.97 -27.43 -19.22
CA GLN A 54 1.11 -27.42 -20.67
C GLN A 54 2.57 -27.30 -21.15
N LEU A 55 3.54 -27.15 -20.24
CA LEU A 55 4.95 -27.07 -20.61
C LEU A 55 5.44 -28.41 -21.19
N PRO A 56 6.22 -28.38 -22.29
CA PRO A 56 7.03 -29.51 -22.72
C PRO A 56 7.93 -30.01 -21.58
N ALA A 57 8.15 -31.33 -21.48
CA ALA A 57 8.93 -31.95 -20.41
C ALA A 57 10.31 -31.29 -20.22
N ASP A 58 10.94 -30.92 -21.32
CA ASP A 58 12.26 -30.30 -21.40
C ASP A 58 12.30 -28.93 -20.70
N LEU A 59 11.21 -28.14 -20.81
CA LEU A 59 11.08 -26.81 -20.21
C LEU A 59 10.56 -26.87 -18.77
N TYR A 60 9.84 -27.93 -18.40
CA TYR A 60 9.40 -28.16 -17.03
C TYR A 60 10.58 -28.42 -16.10
N ASP A 61 11.55 -29.24 -16.54
CA ASP A 61 12.78 -29.50 -15.80
C ASP A 61 13.65 -28.24 -15.63
N GLU A 62 13.68 -27.36 -16.64
CA GLU A 62 14.36 -26.07 -16.57
C GLU A 62 13.65 -25.11 -15.60
N ALA A 63 12.32 -25.03 -15.65
CA ALA A 63 11.52 -24.17 -14.77
C ALA A 63 11.66 -24.56 -13.29
N ILE A 64 11.67 -25.86 -12.97
CA ILE A 64 11.90 -26.34 -11.59
C ILE A 64 13.32 -26.03 -11.10
N ARG A 65 14.31 -26.09 -11.99
CA ARG A 65 15.71 -25.80 -11.67
C ARG A 65 16.04 -24.32 -11.62
N SER A 66 15.16 -23.46 -12.15
CA SER A 66 15.37 -22.02 -12.12
C SER A 66 15.37 -21.51 -10.67
N GLU A 67 16.44 -20.81 -10.28
CA GLU A 67 16.45 -20.15 -8.99
C GLU A 67 15.42 -19.02 -8.98
N PRO A 68 14.68 -18.82 -7.87
CA PRO A 68 13.77 -17.68 -7.77
C PRO A 68 14.56 -16.40 -7.99
N GLU A 69 14.23 -15.65 -9.04
CA GLU A 69 14.86 -14.36 -9.31
C GLU A 69 14.70 -13.47 -8.08
N GLY A 70 15.83 -13.11 -7.47
CA GLY A 70 15.82 -12.25 -6.32
C GLY A 70 15.19 -10.91 -6.68
N LEU A 71 14.38 -10.36 -5.77
CA LEU A 71 13.79 -9.03 -5.90
C LEU A 71 14.83 -8.03 -6.49
N PRO A 72 14.50 -7.23 -7.51
CA PRO A 72 15.44 -6.35 -8.19
C PRO A 72 16.25 -5.50 -7.20
N ARG A 73 17.54 -5.29 -7.48
CA ARG A 73 18.48 -4.64 -6.55
C ARG A 73 17.98 -3.26 -6.14
N GLU A 74 17.36 -2.53 -7.06
CA GLU A 74 16.81 -1.18 -6.85
C GLU A 74 15.67 -1.20 -5.82
N LEU A 75 14.79 -2.21 -5.89
CA LEU A 75 13.69 -2.41 -4.96
C LEU A 75 14.19 -2.94 -3.61
N LYS A 76 15.17 -3.86 -3.62
CA LYS A 76 15.84 -4.32 -2.40
C LYS A 76 16.53 -3.17 -1.67
N LEU A 77 17.25 -2.30 -2.39
CA LEU A 77 17.96 -1.17 -1.80
C LEU A 77 17.01 -0.20 -1.12
N HIS A 78 15.90 0.17 -1.75
CA HIS A 78 14.93 1.08 -1.14
C HIS A 78 14.33 0.48 0.14
N VAL A 79 13.93 -0.80 0.11
CA VAL A 79 13.37 -1.50 1.28
C VAL A 79 14.43 -1.65 2.38
N MET A 80 15.67 -1.98 2.02
CA MET A 80 16.77 -2.14 2.97
C MET A 80 17.14 -0.81 3.65
N TYR A 81 17.30 0.28 2.90
CA TYR A 81 17.62 1.59 3.50
C TYR A 81 16.48 2.11 4.37
N TYR A 82 15.24 1.94 3.93
CA TYR A 82 14.07 2.31 4.73
C TYR A 82 14.04 1.54 6.06
N ASN A 83 14.26 0.23 6.01
CA ASN A 83 14.27 -0.61 7.19
C ASN A 83 15.47 -0.33 8.10
N GLN A 84 16.66 -0.12 7.54
CA GLN A 84 17.87 0.22 8.29
C GLN A 84 17.70 1.57 9.01
N PHE A 85 17.23 2.60 8.32
CA PHE A 85 16.95 3.90 8.93
C PHE A 85 15.90 3.80 10.04
N ARG A 86 14.88 2.95 9.85
CA ARG A 86 13.78 2.78 10.81
C ARG A 86 14.20 1.98 12.06
N GLN A 87 15.15 1.07 11.95
CA GLN A 87 15.66 0.27 13.07
C GLN A 87 16.34 1.13 14.15
N ASP A 88 16.96 2.24 13.74
CA ASP A 88 17.65 3.16 14.65
C ASP A 88 16.70 4.15 15.34
N LEU A 89 15.42 4.17 14.98
CA LEU A 89 14.42 5.09 15.52
C LEU A 89 13.65 4.48 16.68
N THR A 90 13.47 5.27 17.74
CA THR A 90 12.53 4.95 18.82
C THR A 90 11.09 4.92 18.31
N GLU A 91 10.20 4.25 19.03
CA GLU A 91 8.78 4.16 18.66
C GLU A 91 8.13 5.53 18.45
N LEU A 92 8.44 6.50 19.31
CA LEU A 92 7.95 7.87 19.19
C LEU A 92 8.46 8.56 17.90
N GLU A 93 9.70 8.32 17.50
CA GLU A 93 10.28 8.87 16.28
C GLU A 93 9.70 8.23 15.03
N GLN A 94 9.40 6.93 15.07
CA GLN A 94 8.70 6.25 13.98
C GLN A 94 7.30 6.83 13.77
N VAL A 95 6.57 7.11 14.86
CA VAL A 95 5.25 7.77 14.79
C VAL A 95 5.38 9.18 14.21
N LYS A 96 6.38 9.96 14.64
CA LYS A 96 6.63 11.31 14.07
C LYS A 96 6.96 11.25 12.58
N LEU A 97 7.79 10.30 12.16
CA LEU A 97 8.14 10.10 10.75
C LEU A 97 6.91 9.73 9.91
N GLN A 98 6.05 8.83 10.43
CA GLN A 98 4.81 8.47 9.77
C GLN A 98 3.86 9.68 9.63
N LEU A 99 3.70 10.47 10.69
CA LEU A 99 2.89 11.69 10.66
C LEU A 99 3.46 12.69 9.64
N PHE A 100 4.78 12.87 9.59
CA PHE A 100 5.44 13.71 8.60
C PHE A 100 5.12 13.25 7.17
N HIS A 101 5.27 11.95 6.86
CA HIS A 101 4.93 11.43 5.53
C HIS A 101 3.46 11.66 5.17
N ASN A 102 2.55 11.42 6.12
CA ASN A 102 1.12 11.67 5.92
C ASN A 102 0.84 13.15 5.63
N LEU A 103 1.46 14.06 6.39
CA LEU A 103 1.32 15.51 6.19
C LEU A 103 1.89 15.96 4.83
N MET A 104 3.04 15.41 4.43
CA MET A 104 3.63 15.70 3.12
C MET A 104 2.72 15.25 1.99
N TYR A 105 2.07 14.09 2.12
CA TYR A 105 1.13 13.58 1.13
C TYR A 105 -0.15 14.43 1.04
N ILE A 106 -0.70 14.85 2.18
CA ILE A 106 -1.91 15.70 2.22
C ILE A 106 -1.62 17.10 1.65
N ARG A 107 -0.49 17.71 2.04
CA ARG A 107 -0.17 19.09 1.65
C ARG A 107 0.36 19.20 0.23
N TYR A 108 1.09 18.18 -0.22
CA TYR A 108 1.69 18.14 -1.55
C TYR A 108 1.34 16.82 -2.25
N PRO A 109 0.04 16.61 -2.56
CA PRO A 109 -0.39 15.40 -3.24
C PRO A 109 0.29 15.33 -4.61
N HIS A 110 0.81 14.14 -4.91
CA HIS A 110 1.53 13.86 -6.15
C HIS A 110 2.76 14.75 -6.40
N TYR A 111 3.38 15.33 -5.35
CA TYR A 111 4.54 16.22 -5.48
C TYR A 111 5.64 15.66 -6.40
N GLU A 112 6.05 14.41 -6.17
CA GLU A 112 7.08 13.77 -6.99
C GLU A 112 6.65 13.60 -8.45
N HIS A 113 5.37 13.33 -8.70
CA HIS A 113 4.82 13.22 -10.04
C HIS A 113 4.71 14.60 -10.72
N LYS A 114 4.29 15.64 -9.98
CA LYS A 114 4.29 17.04 -10.43
C LYS A 114 5.69 17.52 -10.78
N ARG A 115 6.71 17.13 -10.00
CA ARG A 115 8.11 17.48 -10.25
C ARG A 115 8.66 16.82 -11.52
N ARG A 116 8.28 15.57 -11.79
CA ARG A 116 8.76 14.80 -12.95
C ARG A 116 8.02 15.12 -14.25
N SER A 117 6.73 15.46 -14.15
CA SER A 117 5.84 15.69 -15.28
C SER A 117 4.89 16.87 -15.00
N PRO A 118 5.42 18.10 -14.89
CA PRO A 118 4.62 19.29 -14.56
C PRO A 118 3.52 19.58 -15.59
N GLU A 119 3.75 19.22 -16.86
CA GLU A 119 2.82 19.38 -17.97
C GLU A 119 1.47 18.65 -17.77
N LYS A 120 1.46 17.55 -17.00
CA LYS A 120 0.23 16.79 -16.71
C LYS A 120 -0.68 17.47 -15.69
N PHE A 121 -0.17 18.47 -14.98
CA PHE A 121 -0.89 19.18 -13.92
C PHE A 121 -1.13 20.65 -14.27
N TRP A 122 -0.69 21.09 -15.45
CA TRP A 122 -1.01 22.40 -15.98
C TRP A 122 -2.39 22.36 -16.64
N VAL A 123 -3.35 23.10 -16.08
CA VAL A 123 -4.64 23.36 -16.74
C VAL A 123 -4.51 24.67 -17.49
N PRO A 124 -4.59 24.69 -18.84
CA PRO A 124 -4.55 25.94 -19.57
C PRO A 124 -5.76 26.79 -19.19
N GLU A 125 -5.51 28.04 -18.80
CA GLU A 125 -6.55 29.05 -18.62
C GLU A 125 -7.10 29.42 -20.00
N ASN A 126 -8.35 29.03 -20.28
CA ASN A 126 -9.15 29.54 -21.40
C ASN A 126 -9.99 30.72 -20.95
#